data_AF-A9KRT8-F1
#
_entry.id   AF-A9KRT8-F1
#
_cell.length_a   1.000
_cell.length_b   1.000
_cell.length_c   1.000
_cell.angle_alpha   90.00
_cell.angle_beta   90.00
_cell.angle_gamma   90.00
#
_symmetry.space_group_name_H-M   'P 1'
#
loop_
_entity.id
_entity.type
_entity.pdbx_description
1 polymer ?
#
loop_
_entity_poly.entity_id
_entity_poly.type
_entity_poly.pdbx_seq_one_letter_code
_entity_poly.pdbx_strand_id
1 'polypeptide(L)'
;MRIFINYVKKFIWFIILLAILYIIQHLINYLSYYQGPLQSLVKYISKIGIREENILFLLWYVLQIVFTVLILKCIIRKPLKELGFNFRNKKLGNQYIKIFFIIYPIIYIGACLVLYKVMGREILINGRVEKPIHDIIIDILSYGLLPGIGEEPLFRVFVVQFLLLTIFKERKNGDKKTRIGVVLLSSLCFVYGHIYVISWYPLAMSYSWNQLILAFALGIFYAYTYIKTESIYAAIVCHNYSDFVYIILSYIIFYQS
;
A
#
# COMPACT_ATOMS: atom_id res chain seq x y z
N MET A 1 -0.86 6.07 -37.94
CA MET A 1 -0.98 4.64 -37.58
C MET A 1 0.03 4.16 -36.52
N ARG A 2 1.35 4.33 -36.70
CA ARG A 2 2.39 3.85 -35.75
C ARG A 2 2.26 4.40 -34.32
N ILE A 3 1.88 5.69 -34.18
CA ILE A 3 1.66 6.35 -32.88
C ILE A 3 0.49 5.71 -32.13
N PHE A 4 -0.64 5.50 -32.82
CA PHE A 4 -1.84 4.86 -32.26
C PHE A 4 -1.54 3.44 -31.76
N ILE A 5 -0.84 2.64 -32.57
CA ILE A 5 -0.41 1.29 -32.18
C ILE A 5 0.45 1.31 -30.91
N ASN A 6 1.32 2.31 -30.73
CA ASN A 6 2.14 2.42 -29.52
C ASN A 6 1.27 2.73 -28.27
N TYR A 7 0.28 3.61 -28.39
CA TYR A 7 -0.65 3.89 -27.28
C TYR A 7 -1.49 2.67 -26.91
N VAL A 8 -2.00 1.93 -27.89
CA VAL A 8 -2.75 0.69 -27.65
C VAL A 8 -1.88 -0.34 -26.92
N LYS A 9 -0.63 -0.53 -27.36
CA LYS A 9 0.32 -1.44 -26.68
C LYS A 9 0.56 -1.03 -25.22
N LYS A 10 0.76 0.25 -24.95
CA LYS A 10 0.95 0.76 -23.57
C LYS A 10 -0.28 0.56 -22.71
N PHE A 11 -1.47 0.79 -23.27
CA PHE A 11 -2.73 0.55 -22.60
C PHE A 11 -2.90 -0.94 -22.26
N ILE A 12 -2.64 -1.85 -23.20
CA ILE A 12 -2.68 -3.30 -22.95
C ILE A 12 -1.74 -3.69 -21.80
N TRP A 13 -0.50 -3.20 -21.79
CA TRP A 13 0.44 -3.47 -20.69
C TRP A 13 -0.05 -2.93 -19.35
N PHE A 14 -0.71 -1.78 -19.33
CA PHE A 14 -1.33 -1.25 -18.12
C PHE A 14 -2.49 -2.13 -17.63
N ILE A 15 -3.34 -2.62 -18.53
CA ILE A 15 -4.42 -3.56 -18.18
C ILE A 15 -3.84 -4.87 -17.64
N ILE A 16 -2.78 -5.40 -18.25
CA ILE A 16 -2.07 -6.60 -17.76
C ILE A 16 -1.55 -6.35 -16.33
N LEU A 17 -0.97 -5.19 -16.06
CA LEU A 17 -0.52 -4.82 -14.72
C LEU A 17 -1.66 -4.81 -13.70
N LEU A 18 -2.80 -4.18 -14.03
CA LEU A 18 -3.97 -4.16 -13.15
C LEU A 18 -4.52 -5.57 -12.90
N ALA A 19 -4.57 -6.42 -13.94
CA ALA A 19 -4.97 -7.81 -13.81
C ALA A 19 -4.04 -8.60 -12.89
N ILE A 20 -2.71 -8.41 -13.01
CA ILE A 20 -1.73 -9.03 -12.12
C ILE A 20 -1.97 -8.60 -10.67
N LEU A 21 -2.12 -7.29 -10.41
CA LEU A 21 -2.38 -6.78 -9.07
C LEU A 21 -3.68 -7.34 -8.49
N TYR A 22 -4.74 -7.38 -9.29
CA TYR A 22 -6.02 -7.95 -8.92
C TYR A 22 -5.92 -9.43 -8.53
N ILE A 23 -5.25 -10.24 -9.35
CA ILE A 23 -5.07 -11.67 -9.13
C ILE A 23 -4.26 -11.92 -7.87
N ILE A 24 -3.16 -11.19 -7.65
CA ILE A 24 -2.35 -11.32 -6.43
C ILE A 24 -3.19 -11.00 -5.19
N GLN A 25 -3.90 -9.86 -5.20
CA GLN A 25 -4.73 -9.44 -4.08
C GLN A 25 -5.81 -10.49 -3.76
N HIS A 26 -6.49 -11.01 -4.79
CA HIS A 26 -7.50 -12.04 -4.62
C HIS A 26 -6.91 -13.37 -4.14
N LEU A 27 -5.74 -13.76 -4.63
CA LEU A 27 -5.08 -14.98 -4.20
C LEU A 27 -4.66 -14.89 -2.73
N ILE A 28 -4.08 -13.78 -2.31
CA ILE A 28 -3.69 -13.56 -0.91
C ILE A 28 -4.92 -13.58 -0.02
N ASN A 29 -5.96 -12.81 -0.38
CA ASN A 29 -7.22 -12.78 0.35
C ASN A 29 -7.83 -14.18 0.46
N TYR A 30 -7.88 -14.93 -0.64
CA TYR A 30 -8.37 -16.32 -0.63
C TYR A 30 -7.57 -17.22 0.30
N LEU A 31 -6.24 -17.07 0.32
CA LEU A 31 -5.36 -17.85 1.20
C LEU A 31 -5.51 -17.45 2.67
N SER A 32 -5.75 -16.17 2.97
CA SER A 32 -5.70 -15.59 4.32
C SER A 32 -7.06 -15.25 4.94
N TYR A 33 -8.20 -15.57 4.32
CA TYR A 33 -9.52 -15.32 4.92
C TYR A 33 -10.01 -16.48 5.79
N TYR A 34 -11.05 -16.21 6.58
CA TYR A 34 -11.67 -17.15 7.53
C TYR A 34 -12.13 -18.49 6.94
N GLN A 35 -12.36 -18.54 5.62
CA GLN A 35 -12.74 -19.75 4.88
C GLN A 35 -11.60 -20.24 3.96
N GLY A 36 -10.41 -19.65 4.08
CA GLY A 36 -9.27 -19.93 3.24
C GLY A 36 -8.54 -21.22 3.62
N PRO A 37 -7.69 -21.75 2.72
CA PRO A 37 -6.89 -22.95 2.97
C PRO A 37 -6.00 -22.88 4.23
N LEU A 38 -5.61 -21.69 4.67
CA LEU A 38 -4.76 -21.51 5.86
C LEU A 38 -5.54 -21.48 7.18
N GLN A 39 -6.87 -21.63 7.18
CA GLN A 39 -7.66 -21.55 8.41
C GLN A 39 -7.27 -22.61 9.45
N SER A 40 -6.86 -23.81 9.02
CA SER A 40 -6.37 -24.85 9.94
C SER A 40 -5.10 -24.43 10.66
N LEU A 41 -4.20 -23.71 9.98
CA LEU A 41 -2.99 -23.14 10.57
C LEU A 41 -3.34 -22.03 11.56
N VAL A 42 -4.29 -21.17 11.20
CA VAL A 42 -4.78 -20.07 12.07
C VAL A 42 -5.35 -20.62 13.37
N LYS A 43 -6.24 -21.62 13.27
CA LYS A 43 -6.81 -22.33 14.43
C LYS A 43 -5.76 -23.05 15.28
N TYR A 44 -4.66 -23.50 14.67
CA TYR A 44 -3.57 -24.12 15.41
C TYR A 44 -2.77 -23.09 16.20
N ILE A 45 -2.39 -21.98 15.55
CA ILE A 45 -1.62 -20.89 16.19
C ILE A 45 -2.47 -20.20 17.27
N SER A 46 -3.78 -20.08 17.07
CA SER A 46 -4.66 -19.42 18.05
C SER A 46 -4.72 -20.15 19.40
N LYS A 47 -4.40 -21.46 19.44
CA LYS A 47 -4.25 -22.22 20.69
C LYS A 47 -3.14 -21.68 21.62
N ILE A 48 -2.20 -20.91 21.09
CA ILE A 48 -1.11 -20.27 21.84
C ILE A 48 -1.59 -18.94 22.49
N GLY A 49 -2.88 -18.59 22.34
CA GLY A 49 -3.49 -17.41 22.95
C GLY A 49 -3.49 -16.16 22.06
N ILE A 50 -3.11 -16.28 20.79
CA ILE A 50 -3.18 -15.18 19.82
C ILE A 50 -4.55 -15.21 19.14
N ARG A 51 -5.24 -14.06 19.09
CA ARG A 51 -6.53 -13.93 18.38
C ARG A 51 -6.39 -14.24 16.89
N GLU A 52 -7.37 -14.96 16.33
CA GLU A 52 -7.36 -15.35 14.92
C GLU A 52 -7.22 -14.16 13.97
N GLU A 53 -7.92 -13.05 14.25
CA GLU A 53 -7.85 -11.80 13.47
C GLU A 53 -6.41 -11.30 13.27
N ASN A 54 -5.62 -11.31 14.35
CA ASN A 54 -4.24 -10.83 14.34
C ASN A 54 -3.33 -11.78 13.54
N ILE A 55 -3.60 -13.08 13.60
CA ILE A 55 -2.89 -14.09 12.82
C ILE A 55 -3.22 -13.93 11.33
N LEU A 56 -4.49 -13.76 10.97
CA LEU A 56 -4.92 -13.53 9.59
C LEU A 56 -4.28 -12.25 9.02
N PHE A 57 -4.25 -11.17 9.79
CA PHE A 57 -3.62 -9.91 9.40
C PHE A 57 -2.11 -10.09 9.13
N LEU A 58 -1.39 -10.76 10.04
CA LEU A 58 0.03 -11.05 9.85
C LEU A 58 0.27 -11.95 8.63
N LEU A 59 -0.53 -13.01 8.48
CA LEU A 59 -0.44 -13.93 7.34
C LEU A 59 -0.65 -13.21 6.02
N TRP A 60 -1.60 -12.28 5.95
CA TRP A 60 -1.87 -11.48 4.76
C TRP A 60 -0.60 -10.75 4.29
N TYR A 61 0.10 -10.05 5.19
CA TYR A 61 1.35 -9.34 4.85
C TYR A 61 2.50 -10.29 4.52
N VAL A 62 2.64 -11.40 5.23
CA VAL A 62 3.66 -12.41 4.92
C VAL A 62 3.45 -12.96 3.50
N LEU A 63 2.22 -13.31 3.15
CA LEU A 63 1.87 -13.79 1.81
C LEU A 63 2.14 -12.71 0.76
N GLN A 64 1.76 -11.45 1.01
CA GLN A 64 2.03 -10.33 0.12
C GLN A 64 3.52 -10.19 -0.18
N ILE A 65 4.38 -10.27 0.83
CA ILE A 65 5.85 -10.23 0.66
C ILE A 65 6.32 -11.42 -0.17
N VAL A 66 5.86 -12.63 0.16
CA VAL A 66 6.25 -13.87 -0.55
C VAL A 66 5.89 -13.78 -2.03
N PHE A 67 4.62 -13.49 -2.35
CA PHE A 67 4.16 -13.37 -3.73
C PHE A 67 4.88 -12.25 -4.48
N THR A 68 5.11 -11.11 -3.83
CA THR A 68 5.87 -10.03 -4.44
C THR A 68 7.29 -10.46 -4.79
N VAL A 69 8.02 -11.09 -3.86
CA VAL A 69 9.38 -11.56 -4.10
C VAL A 69 9.43 -12.60 -5.22
N LEU A 70 8.46 -13.52 -5.26
CA LEU A 70 8.34 -14.50 -6.35
C LEU A 70 8.15 -13.82 -7.71
N ILE A 71 7.26 -12.84 -7.79
CA ILE A 71 6.99 -12.11 -9.04
C ILE A 71 8.20 -11.27 -9.46
N LEU A 72 8.89 -10.62 -8.53
CA LEU A 72 10.13 -9.90 -8.82
C LEU A 72 11.19 -10.84 -9.41
N LYS A 73 11.35 -12.05 -8.84
CA LYS A 73 12.30 -13.04 -9.35
C LYS A 73 11.89 -13.58 -10.73
N CYS A 74 10.60 -13.86 -10.94
CA CYS A 74 10.11 -14.46 -12.18
C CYS A 74 10.05 -13.47 -13.37
N ILE A 75 9.56 -12.25 -13.11
CA ILE A 75 9.28 -11.24 -14.15
C ILE A 75 10.45 -10.26 -14.31
N ILE A 76 10.94 -9.68 -13.21
CA ILE A 76 11.95 -8.62 -13.27
C ILE A 76 13.37 -9.17 -13.34
N ARG A 77 13.63 -10.32 -12.70
CA ARG A 77 14.89 -11.10 -12.79
C ARG A 77 16.15 -10.29 -12.44
N LYS A 78 16.03 -9.32 -11.52
CA LYS A 78 17.15 -8.55 -10.98
C LYS A 78 17.38 -8.87 -9.50
N PRO A 79 18.62 -8.73 -8.99
CA PRO A 79 18.89 -8.83 -7.56
C PRO A 79 18.03 -7.84 -6.76
N LEU A 80 17.46 -8.28 -5.64
CA LEU A 80 16.62 -7.42 -4.78
C LEU A 80 17.34 -6.13 -4.36
N LYS A 81 18.65 -6.21 -4.12
CA LYS A 81 19.48 -5.06 -3.81
C LYS A 81 19.49 -4.00 -4.92
N GLU A 82 19.43 -4.38 -6.18
CA GLU A 82 19.34 -3.43 -7.31
C GLU A 82 17.94 -2.86 -7.49
N LEU A 83 16.94 -3.59 -7.01
CA LEU A 83 15.54 -3.23 -7.09
C LEU A 83 15.08 -2.29 -5.95
N GLY A 84 15.98 -1.90 -5.05
CA GLY A 84 15.69 -0.94 -3.99
C GLY A 84 15.63 -1.54 -2.59
N PHE A 85 15.82 -2.84 -2.41
CA PHE A 85 16.02 -3.48 -1.11
C PHE A 85 17.45 -3.21 -0.59
N ASN A 86 17.75 -1.93 -0.37
CA ASN A 86 19.05 -1.40 -0.02
C ASN A 86 18.87 -0.09 0.77
N PHE A 87 19.97 0.52 1.24
CA PHE A 87 19.98 1.84 1.87
C PHE A 87 20.72 2.89 1.02
N ARG A 88 20.64 2.79 -0.31
CA ARG A 88 21.24 3.77 -1.22
C ARG A 88 20.62 5.14 -0.97
N ASN A 89 21.44 6.18 -1.06
CA ASN A 89 21.05 7.57 -0.78
C ASN A 89 20.35 7.75 0.58
N LYS A 90 20.73 6.98 1.61
CA LYS A 90 20.12 7.04 2.96
C LYS A 90 20.03 8.45 3.53
N LYS A 91 21.01 9.33 3.27
CA LYS A 91 20.96 10.73 3.70
C LYS A 91 19.74 11.47 3.14
N LEU A 92 19.48 11.31 1.85
CA LEU A 92 18.30 11.89 1.18
C LEU A 92 17.01 11.21 1.65
N GLY A 93 17.01 9.88 1.80
CA GLY A 93 15.88 9.14 2.38
C GLY A 93 15.50 9.65 3.78
N ASN A 94 16.49 9.84 4.65
CA ASN A 94 16.30 10.41 5.99
C ASN A 94 15.77 11.86 5.94
N GLN A 95 16.17 12.66 4.96
CA GLN A 95 15.60 14.00 4.77
C GLN A 95 14.11 13.92 4.44
N TYR A 96 13.72 13.03 3.51
CA TYR A 96 12.30 12.82 3.20
C TYR A 96 11.51 12.32 4.41
N ILE A 97 12.04 11.35 5.16
CA ILE A 97 11.40 10.85 6.40
C ILE A 97 11.18 11.98 7.40
N LYS A 98 12.20 12.80 7.67
CA LYS A 98 12.09 13.93 8.63
C LYS A 98 11.02 14.93 8.20
N ILE A 99 11.01 15.30 6.92
CA ILE A 99 10.02 16.22 6.38
C ILE A 99 8.62 15.61 6.49
N PHE A 100 8.46 14.33 6.15
CA PHE A 100 7.18 13.63 6.23
C PHE A 100 6.67 13.54 7.67
N PHE A 101 7.52 13.24 8.64
CA PHE A 101 7.15 13.12 10.06
C PHE A 101 6.60 14.44 10.63
N ILE A 102 7.04 15.59 10.10
CA ILE A 102 6.52 16.90 10.52
C ILE A 102 5.25 17.24 9.75
N ILE A 103 5.28 17.12 8.41
CA ILE A 103 4.23 17.63 7.55
C ILE A 103 2.98 16.73 7.59
N TYR A 104 3.15 15.42 7.56
CA TYR A 104 2.04 14.48 7.44
C TYR A 104 1.03 14.59 8.60
N PRO A 105 1.44 14.58 9.88
CA PRO A 105 0.48 14.71 10.99
C PRO A 105 -0.27 16.04 10.95
N ILE A 106 0.40 17.14 10.59
CA ILE A 106 -0.24 18.46 10.48
C ILE A 106 -1.33 18.44 9.40
N ILE A 107 -1.02 17.92 8.21
CA ILE A 107 -1.99 17.81 7.12
C ILE A 107 -3.13 16.87 7.50
N TYR A 108 -2.82 15.71 8.08
CA TYR A 108 -3.81 14.69 8.42
C TYR A 108 -4.76 15.16 9.53
N ILE A 109 -4.24 15.76 10.61
CA ILE A 109 -5.06 16.37 11.67
C ILE A 109 -5.92 17.49 11.09
N GLY A 110 -5.35 18.36 10.24
CA GLY A 110 -6.10 19.40 9.55
C GLY A 110 -7.27 18.84 8.72
N ALA A 111 -7.03 17.74 7.98
CA ALA A 111 -8.06 17.04 7.23
C ALA A 111 -9.14 16.44 8.15
N CYS A 112 -8.75 15.80 9.25
CA CYS A 112 -9.69 15.29 10.26
C CYS A 112 -10.57 16.41 10.84
N LEU A 113 -10.00 17.57 11.15
CA LEU A 113 -10.77 18.72 11.67
C LEU A 113 -11.78 19.26 10.65
N VAL A 114 -11.41 19.32 9.38
CA VAL A 114 -12.34 19.72 8.30
C VAL A 114 -13.45 18.70 8.15
N LEU A 115 -13.12 17.40 8.09
CA LEU A 115 -14.10 16.32 7.98
C LEU A 115 -15.05 16.29 9.18
N TYR A 116 -14.53 16.47 10.40
CA TYR A 116 -15.34 16.58 11.62
C TYR A 116 -16.38 17.70 11.51
N LYS A 117 -15.98 18.88 11.04
CA LYS A 117 -16.88 20.04 10.92
C LYS A 117 -17.93 19.87 9.84
N VAL A 118 -17.59 19.22 8.72
CA VAL A 118 -18.49 19.11 7.55
C VAL A 118 -19.42 17.90 7.65
N MET A 119 -18.92 16.77 8.16
CA MET A 119 -19.60 15.48 8.10
C MET A 119 -19.87 14.86 9.48
N GLY A 120 -19.47 15.55 10.56
CA GLY A 120 -19.63 15.07 11.93
C GLY A 120 -18.58 14.05 12.33
N ARG A 121 -18.76 13.47 13.52
CA ARG A 121 -17.78 12.57 14.16
C ARG A 121 -17.71 11.18 13.54
N GLU A 122 -18.85 10.65 13.10
CA GLU A 122 -19.00 9.27 12.64
C GLU A 122 -18.05 8.91 11.49
N ILE A 123 -17.75 9.88 10.60
CA ILE A 123 -16.81 9.70 9.49
C ILE A 123 -15.37 9.42 9.95
N LEU A 124 -15.00 9.85 11.16
CA LEU A 124 -13.65 9.70 11.72
C LEU A 124 -13.49 8.43 12.54
N ILE A 125 -14.59 7.97 13.14
CA ILE A 125 -14.64 6.73 13.91
C ILE A 125 -14.72 5.52 12.98
N ASN A 126 -15.32 5.69 11.79
CA ASN A 126 -15.41 4.65 10.75
C ASN A 126 -15.94 3.31 11.28
N GLY A 127 -16.97 3.34 12.13
CA GLY A 127 -17.60 2.15 12.70
C GLY A 127 -16.73 1.35 13.67
N ARG A 128 -15.72 1.97 14.31
CA ARG A 128 -14.99 1.33 15.40
C ARG A 128 -15.93 0.91 16.52
N VAL A 129 -15.61 -0.24 17.09
CA VAL A 129 -16.22 -0.81 18.28
C VAL A 129 -15.23 -0.79 19.43
N GLU A 130 -15.73 -0.82 20.65
CA GLU A 130 -14.88 -0.94 21.83
C GLU A 130 -14.04 -2.22 21.76
N LYS A 131 -12.74 -2.07 22.08
CA LYS A 131 -11.79 -3.17 22.14
C LYS A 131 -11.03 -3.16 23.47
N PRO A 132 -10.64 -4.34 24.00
CA PRO A 132 -9.68 -4.42 25.08
C PRO A 132 -8.36 -3.72 24.74
N ILE A 133 -7.69 -3.12 25.74
CA ILE A 133 -6.44 -2.36 25.55
C ILE A 133 -5.34 -3.18 24.86
N HIS A 134 -5.27 -4.47 25.16
CA HIS A 134 -4.34 -5.40 24.51
C HIS A 134 -4.51 -5.41 22.98
N ASP A 135 -5.75 -5.41 22.48
CA ASP A 135 -6.03 -5.48 21.05
C ASP A 135 -5.78 -4.13 20.36
N ILE A 136 -6.01 -3.03 21.08
CA ILE A 136 -5.62 -1.69 20.62
C ILE A 136 -4.11 -1.61 20.42
N ILE A 137 -3.32 -2.13 21.37
CA ILE A 137 -1.86 -2.16 21.28
C ILE A 137 -1.43 -2.99 20.07
N ILE A 138 -2.03 -4.17 19.86
CA ILE A 138 -1.74 -5.00 18.70
C ILE A 138 -2.08 -4.28 17.41
N ASP A 139 -3.24 -3.63 17.31
CA ASP A 139 -3.61 -2.85 16.12
C ASP A 139 -2.57 -1.76 15.85
N ILE A 140 -2.20 -0.96 16.86
CA ILE A 140 -1.22 0.13 16.71
C ILE A 140 0.13 -0.41 16.22
N LEU A 141 0.62 -1.51 16.80
CA LEU A 141 1.87 -2.12 16.39
C LEU A 141 1.78 -2.71 14.98
N SER A 142 0.67 -3.35 14.65
CA SER A 142 0.48 -4.03 13.37
C SER A 142 0.40 -3.02 12.23
N TYR A 143 -0.44 -2.00 12.35
CA TYR A 143 -0.53 -0.88 11.40
C TYR A 143 0.75 -0.03 11.37
N GLY A 144 1.45 0.10 12.50
CA GLY A 144 2.69 0.88 12.57
C GLY A 144 3.94 0.17 12.03
N LEU A 145 3.88 -1.13 11.71
CA LEU A 145 5.07 -1.90 11.34
C LEU A 145 4.91 -2.71 10.04
N LEU A 146 3.73 -3.24 9.76
CA LEU A 146 3.53 -4.21 8.69
C LEU A 146 3.17 -3.60 7.31
N PRO A 147 2.29 -2.58 7.19
CA PRO A 147 1.82 -2.08 5.90
C PRO A 147 2.95 -1.71 4.94
N GLY A 148 3.90 -0.90 5.40
CA GLY A 148 5.03 -0.47 4.61
C GLY A 148 5.91 -1.63 4.17
N ILE A 149 6.21 -2.58 5.07
CA ILE A 149 7.06 -3.74 4.76
C ILE A 149 6.36 -4.66 3.76
N GLY A 150 5.05 -4.83 3.87
CA GLY A 150 4.31 -5.75 3.02
C GLY A 150 3.92 -5.20 1.67
N GLU A 151 3.51 -3.93 1.59
CA GLU A 151 2.93 -3.36 0.37
C GLU A 151 3.95 -2.61 -0.49
N GLU A 152 4.92 -1.92 0.09
CA GLU A 152 5.88 -1.13 -0.69
C GLU A 152 6.75 -1.99 -1.62
N PRO A 153 7.14 -3.23 -1.28
CA PRO A 153 7.70 -4.16 -2.26
C PRO A 153 6.84 -4.30 -3.54
N LEU A 154 5.52 -4.45 -3.39
CA LEU A 154 4.65 -4.66 -4.54
C LEU A 154 4.52 -3.36 -5.36
N PHE A 155 4.21 -2.26 -4.68
CA PHE A 155 3.86 -1.03 -5.39
C PHE A 155 5.06 -0.16 -5.76
N ARG A 156 6.13 -0.12 -4.96
CA ARG A 156 7.34 0.66 -5.28
C ARG A 156 8.32 -0.13 -6.09
N VAL A 157 8.47 -1.41 -5.82
CA VAL A 157 9.42 -2.21 -6.58
C VAL A 157 8.75 -2.77 -7.81
N PHE A 158 7.79 -3.68 -7.65
CA PHE A 158 7.24 -4.41 -8.79
C PHE A 158 6.51 -3.48 -9.78
N VAL A 159 5.53 -2.70 -9.33
CA VAL A 159 4.74 -1.83 -10.20
C VAL A 159 5.61 -0.80 -10.93
N VAL A 160 6.49 -0.09 -10.22
CA VAL A 160 7.36 0.92 -10.86
C VAL A 160 8.29 0.27 -11.88
N GLN A 161 8.91 -0.85 -11.56
CA GLN A 161 9.82 -1.54 -12.48
C GLN A 161 9.07 -2.11 -13.68
N PHE A 162 7.87 -2.65 -13.47
CA PHE A 162 7.00 -3.10 -14.56
C PHE A 162 6.66 -1.95 -15.52
N LEU A 163 6.24 -0.79 -14.99
CA LEU A 163 5.94 0.40 -15.79
C LEU A 163 7.16 0.87 -16.59
N LEU A 164 8.35 0.87 -15.97
CA LEU A 164 9.61 1.24 -16.64
C LEU A 164 9.98 0.28 -17.76
N LEU A 165 9.81 -1.03 -17.55
CA LEU A 165 10.18 -2.07 -18.52
C LEU A 165 9.18 -2.23 -19.67
N THR A 166 7.93 -1.79 -19.49
CA THR A 166 6.85 -1.98 -20.47
C THR A 166 6.39 -0.66 -21.09
N ILE A 167 5.75 0.21 -20.30
CA ILE A 167 5.10 1.45 -20.78
C ILE A 167 6.13 2.52 -21.16
N PHE A 168 7.22 2.61 -20.40
CA PHE A 168 8.25 3.64 -20.56
C PHE A 168 9.57 3.12 -21.14
N LYS A 169 9.61 1.88 -21.65
CA LYS A 169 10.81 1.21 -22.18
C LYS A 169 11.62 2.03 -23.18
N GLU A 170 10.93 2.74 -24.07
CA GLU A 170 11.54 3.51 -25.17
C GLU A 170 12.08 4.88 -24.72
N ARG A 171 11.86 5.28 -23.46
CA ARG A 171 12.31 6.58 -22.95
C ARG A 171 13.63 6.42 -22.21
N LYS A 172 14.49 7.45 -22.30
CA LYS A 172 15.72 7.51 -21.51
C LYS A 172 15.36 7.43 -20.02
N ASN A 173 15.89 6.42 -19.33
CA ASN A 173 15.80 6.31 -17.89
C ASN A 173 16.29 7.62 -17.26
N GLY A 174 15.41 8.32 -16.53
CA GLY A 174 15.72 9.59 -15.89
C GLY A 174 15.09 10.84 -16.51
N ASP A 175 14.43 10.74 -17.68
CA ASP A 175 13.64 11.85 -18.24
C ASP A 175 12.53 12.31 -17.26
N LYS A 176 12.36 13.63 -17.13
CA LYS A 176 11.38 14.24 -16.20
C LYS A 176 9.96 13.77 -16.51
N LYS A 177 9.56 13.69 -17.79
CA LYS A 177 8.20 13.26 -18.15
C LYS A 177 7.98 11.79 -17.80
N THR A 178 9.00 10.96 -18.00
CA THR A 178 8.98 9.55 -17.60
C THR A 178 8.81 9.39 -16.10
N ARG A 179 9.61 10.13 -15.31
CA ARG A 179 9.49 10.11 -13.84
C ARG A 179 8.09 10.51 -13.37
N ILE A 180 7.54 11.61 -13.88
CA ILE A 180 6.19 12.06 -13.54
C ILE A 180 5.15 11.00 -13.91
N GLY A 181 5.22 10.46 -15.13
CA GLY A 181 4.28 9.42 -15.58
C GLY A 181 4.31 8.16 -14.73
N VAL A 182 5.50 7.68 -14.34
CA VAL A 182 5.66 6.52 -13.47
C VAL A 182 5.13 6.79 -12.06
N VAL A 183 5.42 7.96 -11.50
CA VAL A 183 4.88 8.36 -10.18
C VAL A 183 3.36 8.35 -10.23
N LEU A 184 2.74 9.03 -11.19
CA LEU A 184 1.29 9.13 -11.28
C LEU A 184 0.63 7.77 -11.52
N LEU A 185 1.10 6.99 -12.50
CA LEU A 185 0.51 5.67 -12.79
C LEU A 185 0.69 4.68 -11.64
N SER A 186 1.87 4.65 -10.99
CA SER A 186 2.07 3.77 -9.84
C SER A 186 1.26 4.20 -8.60
N SER A 187 0.94 5.49 -8.49
CA SER A 187 0.05 6.01 -7.44
C SER A 187 -1.41 5.61 -7.72
N LEU A 188 -1.85 5.65 -8.98
CA LEU A 188 -3.16 5.13 -9.38
C LEU A 188 -3.27 3.62 -9.15
N CYS A 189 -2.22 2.85 -9.42
CA CYS A 189 -2.18 1.42 -9.08
C CYS A 189 -2.28 1.19 -7.56
N PHE A 190 -1.68 2.07 -6.76
CA PHE A 190 -1.78 2.00 -5.29
C PHE A 190 -3.20 2.30 -4.81
N VAL A 191 -3.85 3.32 -5.38
CA VAL A 191 -5.29 3.59 -5.16
C VAL A 191 -6.15 2.40 -5.53
N TYR A 192 -5.87 1.77 -6.68
CA TYR A 192 -6.58 0.57 -7.12
C TYR A 192 -6.50 -0.58 -6.11
N GLY A 193 -5.36 -0.75 -5.42
CA GLY A 193 -5.20 -1.74 -4.35
C GLY A 193 -6.12 -1.54 -3.15
N HIS A 194 -6.68 -0.34 -2.97
CA HIS A 194 -7.60 0.00 -1.89
C HIS A 194 -9.08 -0.15 -2.28
N ILE A 195 -9.37 -0.62 -3.50
CA ILE A 195 -10.73 -0.91 -3.95
C ILE A 195 -10.99 -2.41 -3.77
N TYR A 196 -11.96 -2.75 -2.91
CA TYR A 196 -12.35 -4.13 -2.69
C TYR A 196 -13.53 -4.51 -3.58
N VAL A 197 -13.36 -5.51 -4.45
CA VAL A 197 -14.44 -6.03 -5.29
C VAL A 197 -15.20 -7.11 -4.51
N ILE A 198 -16.47 -6.86 -4.22
CA ILE A 198 -17.35 -7.78 -3.47
C ILE A 198 -17.99 -8.81 -4.42
N SER A 199 -18.50 -8.36 -5.57
CA SER A 199 -19.10 -9.22 -6.59
C SER A 199 -18.88 -8.62 -7.97
N TRP A 200 -18.76 -9.47 -8.98
CA TRP A 200 -18.71 -9.06 -10.39
C TRP A 200 -20.09 -9.09 -11.06
N TYR A 201 -21.05 -9.80 -10.47
CA TYR A 201 -22.39 -9.91 -11.01
C TYR A 201 -23.44 -10.05 -9.89
N PRO A 202 -24.17 -8.98 -9.54
CA PRO A 202 -23.97 -7.59 -9.99
C PRO A 202 -22.63 -7.02 -9.51
N LEU A 203 -22.05 -6.07 -10.25
CA LEU A 203 -20.80 -5.41 -9.84
C LEU A 203 -21.02 -4.65 -8.52
N ALA A 204 -20.36 -5.09 -7.47
CA ALA A 204 -20.39 -4.49 -6.14
C ALA A 204 -18.96 -4.26 -5.66
N MET A 205 -18.66 -3.03 -5.20
CA MET A 205 -17.34 -2.63 -4.73
C MET A 205 -17.46 -1.91 -3.39
N SER A 206 -16.48 -2.09 -2.52
CA SER A 206 -16.32 -1.35 -1.26
C SER A 206 -15.04 -0.51 -1.30
N TYR A 207 -15.18 0.78 -1.02
CA TYR A 207 -14.09 1.74 -0.96
C TYR A 207 -14.54 2.99 -0.18
N SER A 208 -13.56 3.75 0.33
CA SER A 208 -13.79 5.06 0.96
C SER A 208 -13.11 6.15 0.14
N TRP A 209 -13.85 7.18 -0.28
CA TRP A 209 -13.28 8.31 -1.04
C TRP A 209 -12.12 8.98 -0.31
N ASN A 210 -12.23 9.15 1.01
CA ASN A 210 -11.17 9.71 1.83
C ASN A 210 -9.91 8.83 1.78
N GLN A 211 -10.08 7.51 1.83
CA GLN A 211 -8.98 6.56 1.72
C GLN A 211 -8.35 6.58 0.32
N LEU A 212 -9.14 6.66 -0.76
CA LEU A 212 -8.61 6.71 -2.12
C LEU A 212 -7.81 7.99 -2.38
N ILE A 213 -8.30 9.15 -1.90
CA ILE A 213 -7.60 10.43 -2.04
C ILE A 213 -6.29 10.41 -1.25
N LEU A 214 -6.33 9.92 0.00
CA LEU A 214 -5.15 9.81 0.84
C LEU A 214 -4.13 8.83 0.24
N ALA A 215 -4.57 7.66 -0.21
CA ALA A 215 -3.75 6.66 -0.87
C ALA A 215 -3.09 7.24 -2.13
N PHE A 216 -3.80 8.05 -2.92
CA PHE A 216 -3.21 8.70 -4.08
C PHE A 216 -2.08 9.67 -3.69
N ALA A 217 -2.32 10.54 -2.71
CA ALA A 217 -1.34 11.52 -2.24
C ALA A 217 -0.09 10.86 -1.64
N LEU A 218 -0.30 9.84 -0.80
CA LEU A 218 0.78 9.04 -0.21
C LEU A 218 1.52 8.22 -1.27
N GLY A 219 0.80 7.62 -2.21
CA GLY A 219 1.37 6.90 -3.34
C GLY A 219 2.30 7.76 -4.18
N ILE A 220 1.96 9.04 -4.40
CA ILE A 220 2.83 10.00 -5.10
C ILE A 220 4.12 10.19 -4.32
N PHE A 221 4.02 10.44 -3.01
CA PHE A 221 5.17 10.66 -2.15
C PHE A 221 6.08 9.42 -2.08
N TYR A 222 5.50 8.23 -1.88
CA TYR A 222 6.26 6.96 -1.80
C TYR A 222 6.93 6.62 -3.14
N ALA A 223 6.24 6.77 -4.26
CA ALA A 223 6.82 6.55 -5.58
C ALA A 223 7.96 7.54 -5.88
N TYR A 224 7.76 8.82 -5.53
CA TYR A 224 8.75 9.86 -5.73
C TYR A 224 10.02 9.62 -4.89
N THR A 225 9.86 9.29 -3.61
CA THR A 225 10.99 9.01 -2.72
C THR A 225 11.76 7.77 -3.18
N TYR A 226 11.08 6.70 -3.59
CA TYR A 226 11.71 5.52 -4.16
C TYR A 226 12.53 5.84 -5.41
N ILE A 227 11.98 6.59 -6.38
CA ILE A 227 12.70 6.97 -7.61
C ILE A 227 13.91 7.85 -7.31
N LYS A 228 13.82 8.74 -6.31
CA LYS A 228 14.90 9.67 -5.97
C LYS A 228 16.01 9.03 -5.15
N THR A 229 15.67 8.10 -4.28
CA THR A 229 16.64 7.44 -3.40
C THR A 229 17.16 6.13 -3.97
N GLU A 230 16.43 5.52 -4.92
CA GLU A 230 16.67 4.17 -5.43
C GLU A 230 16.62 3.11 -4.31
N SER A 231 15.80 3.38 -3.29
CA SER A 231 15.60 2.56 -2.11
C SER A 231 14.14 2.64 -1.65
N ILE A 232 13.57 1.52 -1.19
CA ILE A 232 12.23 1.51 -0.59
C ILE A 232 12.23 1.93 0.88
N TYR A 233 13.40 2.14 1.49
CA TYR A 233 13.53 2.43 2.92
C TYR A 233 12.67 3.62 3.37
N ALA A 234 12.76 4.75 2.67
CA ALA A 234 11.98 5.93 3.02
C ALA A 234 10.47 5.72 2.83
N ALA A 235 10.08 5.00 1.79
CA ALA A 235 8.67 4.68 1.54
C ALA A 235 8.10 3.78 2.65
N ILE A 236 8.82 2.71 3.03
CA ILE A 236 8.43 1.81 4.12
C ILE A 236 8.22 2.57 5.42
N VAL A 237 9.21 3.38 5.83
CA VAL A 237 9.15 4.12 7.09
C VAL A 237 8.00 5.13 7.09
N CYS A 238 7.82 5.86 5.99
CA CYS A 238 6.74 6.84 5.91
C CYS A 238 5.35 6.19 5.85
N HIS A 239 5.18 5.05 5.16
CA HIS A 239 3.92 4.32 5.10
C HIS A 239 3.54 3.76 6.48
N ASN A 240 4.46 3.07 7.15
CA ASN A 240 4.25 2.62 8.52
C ASN A 240 3.89 3.78 9.46
N TYR A 241 4.57 4.92 9.32
CA TYR A 241 4.28 6.09 10.13
C TYR A 241 2.91 6.71 9.82
N SER A 242 2.49 6.77 8.54
CA SER A 242 1.17 7.30 8.19
C SER A 242 0.05 6.47 8.80
N ASP A 243 0.19 5.16 8.74
CA ASP A 243 -0.80 4.22 9.25
C ASP A 243 -0.82 4.20 10.78
N PHE A 244 0.35 4.33 11.41
CA PHE A 244 0.48 4.54 12.85
C PHE A 244 -0.23 5.82 13.34
N VAL A 245 -0.05 6.94 12.64
CA VAL A 245 -0.71 8.20 12.97
C VAL A 245 -2.23 8.08 12.77
N TYR A 246 -2.65 7.47 11.65
CA TYR A 246 -4.06 7.19 11.37
C TYR A 246 -4.71 6.37 12.49
N ILE A 247 -4.11 5.23 12.87
CA ILE A 247 -4.71 4.31 13.86
C ILE A 247 -4.77 4.94 15.25
N ILE A 248 -3.73 5.66 15.67
CA ILE A 248 -3.70 6.36 16.97
C ILE A 248 -4.75 7.46 17.03
N LEU A 249 -4.80 8.34 16.02
CA LEU A 249 -5.76 9.45 16.04
C LEU A 249 -7.19 8.93 16.02
N SER A 250 -7.46 7.87 15.26
CA SER A 250 -8.77 7.26 15.21
C SER A 250 -9.17 6.66 16.57
N TYR A 251 -8.24 6.07 17.32
CA TYR A 251 -8.50 5.62 18.71
C TYR A 251 -8.69 6.78 19.70
N ILE A 252 -7.88 7.83 19.61
CA ILE A 252 -8.03 9.03 20.46
C ILE A 252 -9.41 9.65 20.26
N ILE A 253 -9.85 9.82 19.02
CA ILE A 253 -11.16 10.38 18.69
C ILE A 253 -12.29 9.47 19.21
N PHE A 254 -12.11 8.15 19.14
CA PHE A 254 -13.11 7.18 19.60
C PHE A 254 -13.31 7.20 21.12
N TYR A 255 -12.24 7.18 21.92
CA TYR A 255 -12.31 7.12 23.38
C TYR A 255 -12.50 8.47 24.09
N GLN A 256 -12.49 9.58 23.35
CA GLN A 256 -12.81 10.91 23.89
C GLN A 256 -14.32 11.23 23.91
N SER A 257 -15.19 10.27 23.55
CA SER A 257 -16.64 10.36 23.77
C SER A 257 -17.13 9.50 24.90
#